data_AF-A0A5B0FN68-F1
#
_entry.id   AF-A0A5B0FN68-F1
#
_cell.length_a   1.000
_cell.length_b   1.000
_cell.length_c   1.000
_cell.angle_alpha   90.00
_cell.angle_beta   90.00
_cell.angle_gamma   90.00
#
_symmetry.space_group_name_H-M   'P 1'
#
loop_
_entity.id
_entity.type
_entity.pdbx_description
1 polymer ?
#
loop_
_entity_poly.entity_id
_entity_poly.type
_entity_poly.pdbx_seq_one_letter_code
_entity_poly.pdbx_strand_id
1 'polypeptide(L)'
;MEEIHSKILITNIMELNKLLGNPRLYPQKKVIEVQIPQLQHQENEDLTRRINHYQNSCGCKEGLLFGLICLLLFLILSFANGKPLSLSLTGLSVGSFIAGAVIGKFGTMLFLRIGIRIYLDHLFTKTHKYDEIGMYSNR
;
A
#
# COMPACT_ATOMS: atom_id res chain seq x y z
N MET A 1 -2.57 29.66 -7.14
CA MET A 1 -2.80 28.77 -8.30
C MET A 1 -3.43 27.51 -7.75
N GLU A 2 -4.75 27.39 -7.86
CA GLU A 2 -5.46 26.15 -7.53
C GLU A 2 -5.11 25.12 -8.60
N GLU A 3 -4.24 24.16 -8.27
CA GLU A 3 -4.12 22.95 -9.07
C GLU A 3 -5.50 22.27 -9.02
N ILE A 4 -6.19 22.24 -10.15
CA ILE A 4 -7.38 21.41 -10.34
C ILE A 4 -6.91 19.97 -10.23
N HIS A 5 -6.86 19.45 -9.00
CA HIS A 5 -6.66 18.03 -8.76
C HIS A 5 -7.79 17.32 -9.47
N SER A 6 -7.51 16.76 -10.63
CA SER A 6 -8.45 15.96 -11.39
C SER A 6 -8.89 14.81 -10.49
N LYS A 7 -10.10 14.92 -9.94
CA LYS A 7 -10.71 13.93 -9.07
C LYS A 7 -11.18 12.75 -9.90
N ILE A 8 -10.87 11.55 -9.46
CA ILE A 8 -11.44 10.33 -10.04
C ILE A 8 -12.61 9.95 -9.14
N LEU A 9 -13.83 10.13 -9.63
CA LEU A 9 -15.04 9.68 -8.94
C LEU A 9 -15.23 8.20 -9.25
N ILE A 10 -15.26 7.37 -8.21
CA ILE A 10 -15.55 5.95 -8.33
C ILE A 10 -16.95 5.72 -7.76
N THR A 11 -17.87 5.36 -8.64
CA THR A 11 -19.28 5.06 -8.27
C THR A 11 -19.55 3.57 -8.18
N ASN A 12 -18.64 2.74 -8.69
CA ASN A 12 -18.79 1.29 -8.75
C ASN A 12 -17.56 0.57 -8.20
N ILE A 13 -17.79 -0.48 -7.40
CA ILE A 13 -16.71 -1.27 -6.80
C ILE A 13 -15.89 -2.04 -7.85
N MET A 14 -16.49 -2.37 -8.99
CA MET A 14 -15.77 -3.01 -10.10
C MET A 14 -14.68 -2.07 -10.68
N GLU A 15 -14.94 -0.76 -10.75
CA GLU A 15 -13.95 0.23 -11.15
C GLU A 15 -12.84 0.37 -10.11
N LEU A 16 -13.20 0.33 -8.82
CA LEU A 16 -12.24 0.33 -7.72
C LEU A 16 -11.27 -0.85 -7.82
N ASN A 17 -11.79 -2.05 -8.06
CA ASN A 17 -10.97 -3.24 -8.25
C ASN A 17 -10.06 -3.15 -9.47
N LYS A 18 -10.53 -2.54 -10.57
CA LYS A 18 -9.74 -2.32 -11.78
C LYS A 18 -8.61 -1.31 -11.54
N LEU A 19 -8.87 -0.25 -10.76
CA LEU A 19 -7.88 0.73 -10.34
C LEU A 19 -6.81 0.12 -9.44
N LEU A 20 -7.23 -0.67 -8.44
CA LEU A 20 -6.32 -1.35 -7.52
C LEU A 20 -5.53 -2.49 -8.17
N GLY A 21 -6.09 -3.11 -9.21
CA GLY A 21 -5.44 -4.18 -9.97
C GLY A 21 -4.31 -3.71 -10.89
N ASN A 22 -4.23 -2.41 -11.20
CA ASN A 22 -3.26 -1.90 -12.15
C ASN A 22 -2.02 -1.31 -11.44
N PRO A 23 -0.84 -1.98 -11.53
CA PRO A 23 0.38 -1.51 -10.89
C PRO A 23 0.90 -0.18 -11.45
N ARG A 24 0.47 0.22 -12.66
CA ARG A 24 0.91 1.46 -13.34
C ARG A 24 0.18 2.72 -12.89
N LEU A 25 -0.83 2.62 -12.02
CA LEU A 25 -1.53 3.79 -11.47
C LEU A 25 -0.76 4.49 -10.34
N TYR A 26 0.41 3.98 -9.97
CA TYR A 26 1.38 4.65 -9.11
C TYR A 26 2.34 5.52 -9.91
N PRO A 27 2.55 6.83 -9.59
CA PRO A 27 1.94 7.69 -8.58
C PRO A 27 1.14 8.81 -9.28
N GLN A 28 -0.09 8.54 -9.73
CA GLN A 28 -0.91 9.64 -10.21
C GLN A 28 -1.37 10.45 -9.00
N LYS A 29 -0.97 11.73 -8.91
CA LYS A 29 -1.40 12.72 -7.86
C LYS A 29 -2.90 13.08 -7.96
N LYS A 30 -3.74 12.14 -8.40
CA LYS A 30 -5.17 12.33 -8.58
C LYS A 30 -5.86 11.83 -7.33
N VAL A 31 -6.63 12.72 -6.70
CA VAL A 31 -7.43 12.37 -5.53
C VAL A 31 -8.55 11.43 -5.99
N ILE A 32 -8.62 10.25 -5.41
CA ILE A 32 -9.72 9.31 -5.65
C ILE A 32 -10.83 9.63 -4.65
N GLU A 33 -12.05 9.79 -5.13
CA GLU A 33 -13.24 9.98 -4.29
C GLU A 33 -14.20 8.81 -4.54
N VAL A 34 -14.53 8.07 -3.48
CA VAL A 34 -15.42 6.91 -3.57
C VAL A 34 -16.82 7.30 -3.14
N GLN A 35 -17.80 7.08 -4.01
CA GLN A 35 -19.21 7.27 -3.71
C GLN A 35 -19.98 6.02 -4.15
N ILE A 36 -19.95 4.97 -3.32
CA ILE A 36 -20.72 3.75 -3.55
C ILE A 36 -22.09 3.93 -2.87
N PRO A 37 -23.22 3.86 -3.62
CA PRO A 37 -24.55 4.13 -3.08
C PRO A 37 -24.99 3.19 -1.95
N GLN A 38 -24.42 1.98 -1.92
CA GLN A 38 -24.75 0.92 -0.95
C GLN A 38 -23.99 1.05 0.38
N LEU A 39 -22.99 1.92 0.45
CA LEU A 39 -22.17 2.13 1.64
C LEU A 39 -22.63 3.36 2.43
N GLN A 40 -22.49 3.30 3.76
CA GLN A 40 -22.73 4.48 4.58
C GLN A 40 -21.71 5.59 4.24
N HIS A 41 -22.10 6.84 4.41
CA HIS A 41 -21.23 7.99 4.12
C HIS A 41 -19.87 7.89 4.84
N GLN A 42 -19.86 7.44 6.09
CA GLN A 42 -18.63 7.22 6.87
C GLN A 42 -17.72 6.12 6.26
N GLU A 43 -18.31 5.05 5.70
CA GLU A 43 -17.55 3.97 5.06
C GLU A 43 -16.94 4.45 3.73
N ASN A 44 -17.66 5.28 2.97
CA ASN A 44 -17.15 5.93 1.76
C ASN A 44 -15.99 6.89 2.07
N GLU A 45 -16.07 7.67 3.16
CA GLU A 45 -14.97 8.54 3.60
C GLU A 45 -13.74 7.75 4.08
N ASP A 46 -13.92 6.68 4.86
CA ASP A 46 -12.81 5.86 5.35
C ASP A 46 -12.10 5.15 4.18
N LEU A 47 -12.88 4.63 3.22
CA LEU A 47 -12.35 4.00 2.02
C LEU A 47 -11.57 5.00 1.16
N THR A 48 -12.13 6.20 0.96
CA THR A 48 -11.48 7.32 0.26
C THR A 48 -10.15 7.68 0.92
N ARG A 49 -10.12 7.82 2.25
CA ARG A 49 -8.89 8.11 3.00
C ARG A 49 -7.85 6.99 2.83
N ARG A 50 -8.25 5.72 2.94
CA ARG A 50 -7.35 4.57 2.80
C ARG A 50 -6.77 4.45 1.38
N ILE A 51 -7.57 4.67 0.34
CA ILE A 51 -7.11 4.61 -1.05
C ILE A 51 -6.11 5.73 -1.34
N ASN A 52 -6.43 6.96 -0.94
CA ASN A 52 -5.52 8.09 -1.13
C ASN A 52 -4.22 7.93 -0.32
N HIS A 53 -4.31 7.41 0.91
CA HIS A 53 -3.13 7.07 1.71
C HIS A 53 -2.28 6.00 1.01
N TYR A 54 -2.92 4.97 0.45
CA TYR A 54 -2.25 3.94 -0.31
C TYR A 54 -1.53 4.51 -1.53
N GLN A 55 -2.19 5.32 -2.36
CA GLN A 55 -1.57 5.93 -3.55
C GLN A 55 -0.34 6.78 -3.22
N ASN A 56 -0.36 7.49 -2.09
CA ASN A 56 0.77 8.29 -1.64
C ASN A 56 1.92 7.45 -1.04
N SER A 57 1.65 6.23 -0.62
CA SER A 57 2.66 5.31 -0.09
C SER A 57 3.45 4.64 -1.22
N CYS A 58 4.55 5.27 -1.64
CA CYS A 58 5.55 4.70 -2.55
C CYS A 58 6.24 3.43 -1.99
N GLY A 59 6.27 3.24 -0.67
CA GLY A 59 7.19 2.30 -0.01
C GLY A 59 8.64 2.81 0.00
N CYS A 60 8.88 4.06 -0.41
CA CYS A 60 10.21 4.66 -0.52
C CYS A 60 10.88 4.83 0.86
N LYS A 61 10.12 5.29 1.87
CA LYS A 61 10.63 5.52 3.23
C LYS A 61 10.92 4.20 3.94
N GLU A 62 10.03 3.24 3.75
CA GLU A 62 10.10 1.89 4.30
C GLU A 62 11.26 1.12 3.67
N GLY A 63 11.43 1.21 2.34
CA GLY A 63 12.60 0.67 1.65
C GLY A 63 13.90 1.24 2.20
N LEU A 64 14.00 2.56 2.38
CA LEU A 64 15.21 3.18 2.94
C LEU A 64 15.50 2.68 4.37
N LEU A 65 14.47 2.52 5.20
CA LEU A 65 14.61 1.97 6.55
C LEU A 65 15.13 0.53 6.53
N PHE A 66 14.56 -0.34 5.69
CA PHE A 66 15.02 -1.73 5.55
C PHE A 66 16.45 -1.81 4.99
N GLY A 67 16.79 -0.95 4.04
CA GLY A 67 18.17 -0.84 3.52
C GLY A 67 19.15 -0.48 4.64
N LEU A 68 18.82 0.51 5.47
CA LEU A 68 19.64 0.91 6.62
C LEU A 68 19.81 -0.24 7.63
N ILE A 69 18.74 -0.96 7.96
CA ILE A 69 18.80 -2.11 8.87
C ILE A 69 19.72 -3.19 8.31
N CYS A 70 19.59 -3.55 7.03
CA CYS A 70 20.46 -4.53 6.37
C CYS A 70 21.93 -4.09 6.38
N LEU A 71 22.20 -2.80 6.12
CA LEU A 71 23.55 -2.25 6.16
C LEU A 71 24.14 -2.34 7.57
N LEU A 72 23.37 -1.97 8.59
CA LEU A 72 23.79 -2.04 9.99
C LEU A 72 24.12 -3.47 10.42
N LEU A 73 23.26 -4.43 10.09
CA LEU A 73 23.48 -5.85 10.37
C LEU A 73 24.73 -6.37 9.65
N PHE A 74 24.93 -5.99 8.38
CA PHE A 74 26.11 -6.36 7.62
C PHE A 74 27.40 -5.82 8.24
N LEU A 75 27.40 -4.56 8.69
CA LEU A 75 28.55 -3.95 9.36
C LEU A 75 28.85 -4.65 10.69
N ILE A 76 27.84 -4.87 11.54
CA ILE A 76 28.00 -5.57 12.83
C ILE A 76 28.59 -6.96 12.61
N LEU A 77 28.05 -7.74 11.67
CA LEU A 77 28.56 -9.08 11.34
C LEU A 77 29.99 -9.04 10.78
N SER A 78 30.33 -8.03 9.97
CA SER A 78 31.66 -7.91 9.39
C SER A 78 32.72 -7.58 10.44
N PHE A 79 32.42 -6.66 11.37
CA PHE A 79 33.31 -6.31 12.49
C PHE A 79 33.42 -7.44 13.52
N ALA A 80 32.32 -8.15 13.82
CA ALA A 80 32.34 -9.31 14.71
C ALA A 80 33.24 -10.45 14.17
N ASN A 81 33.35 -10.57 12.85
CA ASN A 81 34.24 -11.53 12.18
C ASN A 81 35.68 -11.02 11.98
N GLY A 82 36.03 -9.83 12.49
CA GLY A 82 37.39 -9.28 12.42
C GLY A 82 37.89 -8.96 11.02
N LYS A 83 36.98 -8.77 10.04
CA LYS A 83 37.39 -8.51 8.65
C LYS A 83 37.87 -7.06 8.49
N PRO A 84 39.07 -6.81 7.93
CA PRO A 84 39.51 -5.46 7.63
C PRO A 84 38.65 -4.82 6.52
N LEU A 85 38.50 -3.50 6.57
CA LEU A 85 37.79 -2.73 5.53
C LEU A 85 38.54 -2.82 4.20
N SER A 86 38.03 -3.63 3.27
CA SER A 86 38.51 -3.73 1.89
C SER A 86 37.49 -3.13 0.91
N LEU A 87 37.95 -2.76 -0.29
CA LEU A 87 37.08 -2.34 -1.40
C LEU A 87 35.96 -3.34 -1.71
N SER A 88 36.22 -4.65 -1.55
CA SER A 88 35.22 -5.69 -1.72
C SER A 88 34.13 -5.66 -0.62
N LEU A 89 34.51 -5.32 0.62
CA LEU A 89 33.57 -5.15 1.73
C LEU A 89 32.65 -3.95 1.51
N THR A 90 33.19 -2.85 0.97
CA THR A 90 32.41 -1.66 0.58
C THR A 90 31.38 -2.01 -0.50
N GLY A 91 31.77 -2.74 -1.55
CA GLY A 91 30.83 -3.19 -2.59
C GLY A 91 29.70 -4.07 -2.05
N LEU A 92 30.01 -5.01 -1.15
CA LEU A 92 29.01 -5.85 -0.50
C LEU A 92 28.05 -5.06 0.42
N SER A 93 28.56 -4.03 1.10
CA SER A 93 27.73 -3.15 1.94
C SER A 93 26.72 -2.32 1.12
N VAL A 94 27.14 -1.82 -0.04
CA VAL A 94 26.24 -1.13 -0.97
C VAL A 94 25.22 -2.12 -1.55
N GLY A 95 25.67 -3.32 -1.93
CA GLY A 95 24.80 -4.38 -2.42
C GLY A 95 23.73 -4.80 -1.39
N SER A 96 24.11 -4.94 -0.12
CA SER A 96 23.18 -5.32 0.95
C SER A 96 22.18 -4.20 1.25
N PHE A 97 22.61 -2.94 1.21
CA PHE A 97 21.71 -1.79 1.33
C PHE A 97 20.69 -1.75 0.19
N ILE A 98 21.14 -1.89 -1.06
CA ILE A 98 20.25 -1.89 -2.24
C ILE A 98 19.29 -3.07 -2.17
N ALA A 99 19.78 -4.27 -1.86
CA ALA A 99 18.94 -5.46 -1.75
C ALA A 99 17.86 -5.28 -0.66
N GLY A 100 18.25 -4.81 0.54
CA GLY A 100 17.33 -4.51 1.63
C GLY A 100 16.30 -3.47 1.25
N ALA A 101 16.71 -2.41 0.55
CA ALA A 101 15.80 -1.36 0.11
C ALA A 101 14.78 -1.82 -0.94
N VAL A 102 15.21 -2.66 -1.88
CA VAL A 102 14.33 -3.26 -2.90
C VAL A 102 13.33 -4.20 -2.24
N ILE A 103 13.80 -5.08 -1.35
CA ILE A 103 12.94 -6.04 -0.63
C ILE A 103 11.92 -5.28 0.24
N GLY A 104 12.36 -4.28 1.01
CA GLY A 104 11.47 -3.48 1.85
C GLY A 104 10.40 -2.77 1.03
N LYS A 105 10.79 -2.12 -0.08
CA LYS A 105 9.85 -1.47 -0.99
C LYS A 105 8.81 -2.45 -1.54
N PHE A 106 9.26 -3.59 -2.08
CA PHE A 106 8.35 -4.61 -2.63
C PHE A 106 7.43 -5.21 -1.57
N GLY A 107 7.98 -5.53 -0.39
CA GLY A 107 7.23 -6.10 0.73
C GLY A 107 6.12 -5.19 1.21
N THR A 108 6.41 -3.90 1.45
CA THR A 108 5.40 -2.91 1.86
C THR A 108 4.34 -2.71 0.78
N MET A 109 4.73 -2.66 -0.49
CA MET A 109 3.78 -2.51 -1.59
C MET A 109 2.81 -3.68 -1.68
N LEU A 110 3.30 -4.92 -1.50
CA LEU A 110 2.48 -6.13 -1.46
C LEU A 110 1.57 -6.15 -0.23
N PHE A 111 2.11 -5.82 0.94
CA PHE A 111 1.33 -5.83 2.19
C PHE A 111 0.15 -4.85 2.12
N LEU A 112 0.39 -3.64 1.61
CA LEU A 112 -0.67 -2.66 1.42
C LEU A 112 -1.71 -3.11 0.38
N ARG A 113 -1.31 -3.78 -0.71
CA ARG A 113 -2.25 -4.36 -1.69
C ARG A 113 -3.16 -5.40 -1.06
N ILE A 114 -2.57 -6.30 -0.30
CA ILE A 114 -3.29 -7.37 0.38
C ILE A 114 -4.23 -6.77 1.43
N GLY A 115 -3.76 -5.79 2.21
CA GLY A 115 -4.57 -5.12 3.22
C GLY A 115 -5.81 -4.42 2.65
N ILE A 116 -5.68 -3.75 1.49
CA ILE A 116 -6.84 -3.14 0.83
C ILE A 116 -7.80 -4.20 0.29
N ARG A 117 -7.29 -5.28 -0.32
CA ARG A 117 -8.14 -6.38 -0.78
C ARG A 117 -8.95 -6.99 0.36
N ILE A 118 -8.30 -7.30 1.48
CA ILE A 118 -8.96 -7.86 2.66
C ILE A 118 -10.02 -6.89 3.20
N TYR A 119 -9.71 -5.59 3.24
CA TYR A 119 -10.68 -4.58 3.69
C TYR A 119 -11.90 -4.50 2.77
N LEU A 120 -11.70 -4.58 1.45
CA LEU A 120 -12.79 -4.62 0.47
C LEU A 120 -13.64 -5.90 0.62
N ASP A 121 -13.01 -7.07 0.73
CA ASP A 121 -13.72 -8.35 0.91
C ASP A 121 -14.57 -8.34 2.20
N HIS A 122 -14.05 -7.74 3.27
CA HIS A 122 -14.78 -7.58 4.53
C HIS A 122 -15.99 -6.63 4.36
N LEU A 123 -15.82 -5.51 3.66
CA LEU A 123 -16.95 -4.61 3.36
C LEU A 123 -18.02 -5.31 2.51
N PHE A 124 -17.63 -6.12 1.52
CA PHE A 124 -18.55 -6.89 0.67
C PHE A 124 -19.35 -7.94 1.45
N THR A 125 -18.68 -8.68 2.34
CA THR A 125 -19.35 -9.70 3.14
C THR A 125 -20.34 -9.07 4.11
N LYS A 126 -20.01 -7.87 4.62
CA LYS A 126 -20.88 -7.11 5.50
C LYS A 126 -22.11 -6.59 4.75
N THR A 127 -21.97 -5.99 3.57
CA THR A 127 -23.12 -5.47 2.79
C THR A 127 -24.05 -6.58 2.32
N HIS A 128 -23.54 -7.71 1.82
CA HIS A 128 -24.38 -8.86 1.43
C HIS A 128 -25.21 -9.42 2.59
N LYS A 129 -24.67 -9.40 3.81
CA LYS A 129 -25.39 -9.87 5.00
C LYS A 129 -26.56 -8.95 5.38
N TYR A 130 -26.51 -7.66 5.06
CA TYR A 130 -27.62 -6.73 5.31
C TYR A 130 -28.76 -6.90 4.29
N ASP A 131 -28.46 -7.23 3.04
CA ASP A 131 -29.48 -7.52 2.03
C ASP A 131 -30.29 -8.78 2.36
N GLU A 132 -29.66 -9.82 2.93
CA GLU A 132 -30.38 -11.01 3.38
C GLU A 132 -31.27 -10.72 4.61
N ILE A 133 -30.79 -9.95 5.59
CA ILE A 133 -31.56 -9.66 6.82
C ILE A 133 -32.73 -8.70 6.51
N GLY A 134 -32.56 -7.76 5.56
CA GLY A 134 -33.64 -6.87 5.10
C GLY A 134 -34.78 -7.60 4.38
N MET A 135 -34.50 -8.75 3.74
CA MET A 135 -35.52 -9.56 3.07
C MET A 135 -36.42 -10.35 4.03
N TYR A 136 -35.99 -10.60 5.27
CA TYR A 136 -36.77 -11.35 6.27
C TYR A 136 -37.59 -10.46 7.22
N SER A 137 -37.40 -9.13 7.20
CA SER A 137 -38.10 -8.20 8.09
C SER A 137 -39.39 -7.60 7.50
N ASN A 138 -39.87 -8.12 6.36
CA ASN A 138 -41.09 -7.67 5.68
C ASN A 138 -42.13 -8.79 5.48
N ARG A 139 -42.17 -9.77 6.40
CA ARG A 139 -43.28 -10.73 6.52
C ARG A 139 -43.89 -10.70 7.90
#